data_AF-A0A0D0DZZ2-F1
#
_entry.id   AF-A0A0D0DZZ2-F1
#
_cell.length_a   1.000
_cell.length_b   1.000
_cell.length_c   1.000
_cell.angle_alpha   90.00
_cell.angle_beta   90.00
_cell.angle_gamma   90.00
#
_symmetry.space_group_name_H-M   'P 1'
#
loop_
_entity.id
_entity.type
_entity.pdbx_description
1 polymer ?
#
loop_
_entity_poly.entity_id
_entity_poly.type
_entity_poly.pdbx_seq_one_letter_code
_entity_poly.pdbx_strand_id
1 'polypeptide(L)'
;VDVNREEYVIGLRVLQFPVCVGYAMMINKAQGQSVKHVGLDSRSGVFSHGQLYVALSRCMNPRHVKVAFPLGQENNKTRNVVYTEVLRDVLEQ
;
A
#
# COMPACT_ATOMS: atom_id res chain seq x y z
N VAL A 1 -27.67 -16.19 40.23
CA VAL A 1 -26.90 -17.19 39.44
C VAL A 1 -26.13 -16.40 38.41
N ASP A 2 -25.00 -15.86 38.82
CA ASP A 2 -24.09 -15.16 37.92
C ASP A 2 -23.57 -16.15 36.90
N VAL A 3 -24.05 -16.01 35.67
CA VAL A 3 -23.50 -16.73 34.53
C VAL A 3 -22.13 -16.11 34.27
N ASN A 4 -21.12 -16.72 34.87
CA ASN A 4 -19.72 -16.41 34.66
C ASN A 4 -19.41 -16.65 33.18
N ARG A 5 -19.59 -15.61 32.35
CA ARG A 5 -19.14 -15.57 30.97
C ARG A 5 -17.62 -15.48 31.01
N GLU A 6 -16.96 -16.59 31.31
CA GLU A 6 -15.59 -16.75 30.87
C GLU A 6 -15.61 -16.65 29.35
N GLU A 7 -15.24 -15.47 28.86
CA GLU A 7 -15.09 -15.16 27.45
C GLU A 7 -14.13 -16.19 26.84
N TYR A 8 -14.70 -17.20 26.19
CA TYR A 8 -13.92 -18.24 25.54
C TYR A 8 -13.22 -17.61 24.32
N VAL A 9 -11.97 -17.19 24.51
CA VAL A 9 -11.13 -16.69 23.41
C VAL A 9 -10.78 -17.88 22.53
N ILE A 10 -11.53 -18.05 21.44
CA ILE A 10 -11.22 -19.08 20.44
C ILE A 10 -9.96 -18.64 19.70
N GLY A 11 -8.83 -19.27 20.03
CA GLY A 11 -7.56 -19.06 19.34
C GLY A 11 -7.59 -19.63 17.93
N LEU A 12 -7.65 -18.77 16.91
CA LEU A 12 -7.53 -19.18 15.51
C LEU A 12 -6.05 -19.40 15.16
N ARG A 13 -5.71 -20.61 14.73
CA ARG A 13 -4.36 -20.95 14.26
C ARG A 13 -4.37 -21.19 12.76
N VAL A 14 -3.56 -20.44 12.02
CA VAL A 14 -3.34 -20.66 10.58
C VAL A 14 -2.07 -21.51 10.40
N LEU A 15 -2.20 -22.64 9.68
CA LEU A 15 -1.10 -23.49 9.27
C LEU A 15 -0.98 -23.42 7.75
N GLN A 16 0.01 -22.67 7.27
CA GLN A 16 0.29 -22.50 5.85
C GLN A 16 1.79 -22.24 5.67
N PHE A 17 2.38 -22.77 4.60
CA PHE A 17 3.76 -22.44 4.25
C PHE A 17 3.88 -20.94 3.93
N PRO A 18 4.97 -20.25 4.33
CA PRO A 18 5.15 -18.82 4.11
C PRO A 18 5.55 -18.52 2.66
N VAL A 19 4.73 -18.94 1.70
CA VAL A 19 4.94 -18.79 0.27
C VAL A 19 3.70 -18.16 -0.35
N CYS A 20 3.88 -17.11 -1.15
CA CYS A 20 2.83 -16.47 -1.92
C CYS A 20 3.30 -16.27 -3.37
N VAL A 21 2.35 -16.24 -4.31
CA VAL A 21 2.65 -15.87 -5.70
C VAL A 21 3.05 -14.39 -5.71
N GLY A 22 4.32 -14.11 -6.04
CA GLY A 22 4.94 -12.80 -5.84
C GLY A 22 5.05 -11.90 -7.07
N TYR A 23 4.39 -12.23 -8.19
CA TYR A 23 4.55 -11.43 -9.42
C TYR A 23 3.91 -10.04 -9.32
N ALA A 24 2.76 -9.94 -8.64
CA ALA A 24 2.08 -8.69 -8.37
C ALA A 24 1.66 -8.67 -6.89
N MET A 25 1.85 -7.52 -6.25
CA MET A 25 1.51 -7.34 -4.85
C MET A 25 0.83 -5.99 -4.64
N MET A 26 -0.11 -5.95 -3.69
CA MET A 26 -0.78 -4.72 -3.32
C MET A 26 0.19 -3.76 -2.61
N ILE A 27 -0.02 -2.46 -2.78
CA ILE A 27 0.82 -1.39 -2.20
C ILE A 27 1.02 -1.58 -0.69
N ASN A 28 -0.05 -1.89 0.04
CA ASN A 28 0.00 -2.10 1.48
C ASN A 28 0.87 -3.31 1.87
N LYS A 29 0.92 -4.35 1.02
CA LYS A 29 1.77 -5.53 1.25
C LYS A 29 3.23 -5.26 0.91
N ALA A 30 3.50 -4.31 -0.01
CA ALA A 30 4.84 -3.85 -0.32
C ALA A 30 5.40 -2.88 0.74
N GLN A 31 4.64 -2.53 1.78
CA GLN A 31 5.12 -1.64 2.83
C GLN A 31 6.33 -2.23 3.56
N GLY A 32 7.42 -1.46 3.65
CA GLY A 32 8.67 -1.90 4.29
C GLY A 32 9.55 -2.80 3.44
N GLN A 33 9.21 -3.03 2.16
CA GLN A 33 10.03 -3.82 1.24
C GLN A 33 10.77 -2.91 0.25
N SER A 34 12.02 -3.25 -0.05
CA SER A 34 12.83 -2.58 -1.07
C SER A 34 12.96 -3.48 -2.29
N VAL A 35 12.61 -2.96 -3.47
CA VAL A 35 12.63 -3.72 -4.72
C VAL A 35 13.44 -2.99 -5.80
N LYS A 36 14.13 -3.75 -6.66
CA LYS A 36 15.02 -3.19 -7.69
C LYS A 36 14.28 -2.55 -8.86
N HIS A 37 13.10 -3.07 -9.19
CA HIS A 37 12.23 -2.61 -10.28
C HIS A 37 10.77 -2.61 -9.81
N VAL A 38 10.00 -1.61 -10.21
CA VAL A 38 8.59 -1.47 -9.83
C VAL A 38 7.75 -1.18 -11.08
N GLY A 39 6.73 -2.01 -11.29
CA GLY A 39 5.58 -1.70 -12.12
C GLY A 39 4.42 -1.29 -11.23
N LEU A 40 3.93 -0.06 -11.38
CA LEU A 40 2.77 0.45 -10.66
C LEU A 40 1.56 0.50 -11.61
N ASP A 41 0.52 -0.23 -11.30
CA ASP A 41 -0.75 -0.16 -12.02
C ASP A 41 -1.66 0.90 -11.37
N SER A 42 -1.86 2.03 -12.06
CA SER A 42 -2.71 3.14 -11.60
C SER A 42 -4.02 3.24 -12.39
N ARG A 43 -4.44 2.18 -13.10
CA ARG A 43 -5.67 2.20 -13.91
C ARG A 43 -6.95 2.40 -13.10
N SER A 44 -6.98 1.91 -11.86
CA SER A 44 -8.13 2.06 -10.95
C SER A 44 -8.05 3.28 -10.02
N GLY A 45 -7.04 4.14 -10.19
CA GLY A 45 -6.75 5.25 -9.27
C GLY A 45 -6.23 4.78 -7.91
N VAL A 46 -5.64 5.72 -7.17
CA VAL A 46 -5.14 5.48 -5.80
C VAL A 46 -6.22 5.89 -4.81
N PHE A 47 -6.62 4.98 -3.93
CA PHE A 47 -7.80 5.14 -3.09
C PHE A 47 -7.54 5.89 -1.78
N SER A 48 -6.35 5.75 -1.19
CA SER A 48 -6.05 6.35 0.12
C SER A 48 -4.76 7.15 0.16
N HIS A 49 -4.65 7.94 1.22
CA HIS A 49 -3.50 8.79 1.46
C HIS A 49 -2.19 8.00 1.55
N GLY A 50 -1.14 8.56 0.96
CA GLY A 50 0.22 8.03 1.07
C GLY A 50 0.48 6.77 0.24
N GLN A 51 -0.53 6.11 -0.33
CA GLN A 51 -0.35 4.89 -1.11
C GLN A 51 0.53 5.09 -2.35
N LEU A 52 0.34 6.19 -3.08
CA LEU A 52 1.18 6.50 -4.23
C LEU A 52 2.65 6.70 -3.82
N TYR A 53 2.86 7.44 -2.73
CA TYR A 53 4.19 7.65 -2.16
C TYR A 53 4.82 6.34 -1.69
N VAL A 54 4.06 5.51 -0.96
CA VAL A 54 4.48 4.18 -0.51
C VAL A 54 4.90 3.33 -1.69
N ALA A 55 4.14 3.30 -2.78
CA ALA A 55 4.47 2.52 -3.98
C ALA A 55 5.75 3.01 -4.68
N LEU A 56 5.86 4.32 -4.90
CA LEU A 56 7.01 4.92 -5.59
C LEU A 56 8.30 4.82 -4.78
N SER A 57 8.21 4.97 -3.46
CA SER A 57 9.37 4.87 -2.55
C SER A 57 9.90 3.45 -2.35
N ARG A 58 9.25 2.40 -2.90
CA ARG A 58 9.80 1.03 -2.83
C ARG A 58 11.01 0.82 -3.75
N CYS A 59 11.17 1.67 -4.76
CA CYS A 59 12.30 1.62 -5.67
C CYS A 59 13.29 2.75 -5.38
N MET A 60 14.57 2.40 -5.27
CA MET A 60 15.63 3.39 -5.04
C MET A 60 15.97 4.19 -6.31
N ASN A 61 15.79 3.62 -7.50
CA ASN A 61 16.13 4.27 -8.76
C ASN A 61 14.85 4.63 -9.55
N PRO A 62 14.56 5.92 -9.77
CA PRO A 62 13.39 6.35 -10.54
C PRO A 62 13.32 5.77 -11.95
N ARG A 63 14.47 5.47 -12.58
CA ARG A 63 14.52 4.87 -13.94
C ARG A 63 13.92 3.46 -13.99
N HIS A 64 13.85 2.78 -12.85
CA HIS A 64 13.32 1.43 -12.73
C HIS A 64 11.84 1.42 -12.31
N VAL A 65 11.21 2.58 -12.25
CA VAL A 65 9.78 2.72 -11.99
C VAL A 65 9.03 2.92 -13.30
N LYS A 66 8.03 2.07 -13.54
CA LYS A 66 7.09 2.19 -14.66
C LYS A 66 5.69 2.30 -14.09
N VAL A 67 4.92 3.27 -14.58
CA VAL A 67 3.54 3.50 -14.13
C VAL A 67 2.61 3.29 -15.32
N ALA A 68 1.62 2.41 -15.15
CA ALA A 68 0.55 2.20 -16.12
C ALA A 68 -0.64 3.10 -15.78
N PHE A 69 -1.13 3.84 -16.77
CA PHE A 69 -2.29 4.71 -16.66
C PHE A 69 -3.50 4.12 -17.42
N PRO A 70 -4.73 4.55 -17.10
CA PRO A 70 -5.92 4.26 -17.91
C PRO A 70 -5.69 4.53 -19.40
N LEU A 71 -6.24 3.66 -20.25
CA LEU A 71 -6.25 3.87 -21.70
C LEU A 71 -7.09 5.12 -22.04
N GLY A 72 -6.59 5.95 -22.95
CA GLY A 72 -7.26 7.20 -23.35
C GLY A 72 -7.04 8.39 -22.43
N GLN A 73 -6.15 8.26 -21.43
CA GLN A 73 -5.77 9.40 -20.61
C GLN A 73 -4.76 10.29 -21.34
N GLU A 74 -5.16 11.52 -21.67
CA GLU A 74 -4.34 12.52 -22.39
C GLU A 74 -3.05 12.91 -21.65
N ASN A 75 -3.07 12.87 -20.31
CA ASN A 75 -1.97 13.30 -19.46
C ASN A 75 -1.56 12.20 -18.48
N ASN A 76 -0.26 11.88 -18.38
CA ASN A 76 0.32 10.92 -17.42
C ASN A 76 0.33 11.44 -15.97
N LYS A 77 -0.84 11.86 -15.47
CA LYS A 77 -1.02 12.44 -14.12
C LYS A 77 -1.97 11.55 -13.33
N THR A 78 -1.70 11.38 -12.05
CA THR A 78 -2.63 10.71 -11.13
C THR A 78 -2.93 11.64 -9.96
N ARG A 79 -4.14 11.53 -9.40
CA ARG A 79 -4.53 12.36 -8.24
C ARG A 79 -3.79 11.87 -7.01
N ASN A 80 -2.91 12.70 -6.46
CA ASN A 80 -2.30 12.43 -5.17
C ASN A 80 -3.30 12.79 -4.06
N VAL A 81 -3.74 11.79 -3.29
CA VAL A 81 -4.62 12.03 -2.13
C VAL A 81 -3.72 12.31 -0.93
N VAL A 82 -3.73 13.56 -0.45
CA VAL A 82 -2.89 14.03 0.67
C VAL A 82 -3.75 14.60 1.79
N TYR A 83 -3.66 14.02 3.00
CA TYR A 83 -4.22 14.62 4.21
C TYR A 83 -3.22 15.66 4.73
N THR A 84 -3.54 16.93 4.52
CA THR A 84 -2.62 18.05 4.81
C THR A 84 -2.34 18.24 6.30
N GLU A 85 -3.27 17.83 7.14
CA GLU A 85 -3.22 17.79 8.59
C GLU A 85 -2.02 16.98 9.10
N VAL A 86 -1.65 15.90 8.39
CA VAL A 86 -0.45 15.10 8.72
C VAL A 86 0.85 15.84 8.40
N LEU A 87 0.81 16.82 7.47
CA LEU A 87 1.97 17.58 7.05
C LEU A 87 2.18 18.86 7.86
N ARG A 88 1.12 19.42 8.48
CA ARG A 88 1.24 20.64 9.28
C ARG A 88 2.20 20.47 10.46
N ASP A 89 2.11 19.34 11.15
CA ASP A 89 2.98 19.02 12.30
C ASP A 89 4.48 18.90 11.93
N VAL A 90 4.78 18.65 10.65
CA VAL A 90 6.15 18.53 10.12
C VAL A 90 6.67 19.86 9.57
N LEU A 91 5.79 20.73 9.08
CA LEU A 91 6.15 22.03 8.49
C LEU A 91 6.24 23.16 9.52
N GLU A 92 5.68 22.98 10.72
CA GLU A 92 5.75 23.92 11.85
C GLU A 92 6.88 23.60 12.85
N GLN A 93 7.77 22.66 12.54
CA GLN A 93 9.02 22.38 13.28
C GLN A 93 10.22 23.04 12.60
#